data_AF-A0A7X1JHA8-F1
#
_entry.id   AF-A0A7X1JHA8-F1
#
_cell.length_a   1.000
_cell.length_b   1.000
_cell.length_c   1.000
_cell.angle_alpha   90.00
_cell.angle_beta   90.00
_cell.angle_gamma   90.00
#
_symmetry.space_group_name_H-M   'P 1'
#
loop_
_entity.id
_entity.type
_entity.pdbx_description
1 polymer ?
#
loop_
_entity_poly.entity_id
_entity_poly.type
_entity_poly.pdbx_seq_one_letter_code
_entity_poly.pdbx_strand_id
1 'polypeptide(L)'
;MSQVLYGEQSWNPLARTVELTEEALRRGGRTTPLSELNLAAMADAYRRGCWLGGGGAERPLTRLPEGPGVVPVTRVTGTTTPVKARQTARFARELGELTVRRCGGPEQVAALAAQAQAQGVPLWIARRYAPSPAGPVTVAVDRNLVRVDVWGPHAPVVRIRAPRGFNSNTTDPSEGLRLTVGELTAEPVLRRKLRKSKSYVEVRLPGAHWVLRRENATSSWLLRDERRVALLSRPPRRQTPEPDAVLVPLTPVHHESPDPLDAVMAHAFAVTFGLGDTTGSARFRSERRRLTEGEPFAPDEAWDRPWFSNLGRGRDDNEPGGSDGWGSDGGDGGDSGGGDGGGGDGGGGGGGGD
;
A
#
# COMPACT_ATOMS: atom_id res chain seq x y z
N MET A 1 -5.65 -35.20 -0.29
CA MET A 1 -6.12 -34.57 -1.54
C MET A 1 -7.17 -33.56 -1.15
N SER A 2 -6.94 -32.26 -1.40
CA SER A 2 -7.92 -31.22 -1.06
C SER A 2 -9.10 -31.23 -2.03
N GLN A 3 -10.31 -31.00 -1.52
CA GLN A 3 -11.53 -30.98 -2.31
C GLN A 3 -11.51 -29.81 -3.30
N VAL A 4 -11.81 -30.08 -4.58
CA VAL A 4 -11.97 -29.05 -5.62
C VAL A 4 -13.37 -28.46 -5.50
N LEU A 5 -13.44 -27.15 -5.25
CA LEU A 5 -14.69 -26.39 -5.08
C LEU A 5 -15.10 -25.72 -6.40
N TYR A 6 -14.10 -25.29 -7.17
CA TYR A 6 -14.29 -24.76 -8.52
C TYR A 6 -13.12 -25.23 -9.39
N GLY A 7 -13.40 -25.70 -10.61
CA GLY A 7 -12.36 -26.14 -11.54
C GLY A 7 -12.80 -25.97 -12.98
N GLU A 8 -11.96 -25.33 -13.78
CA GLU A 8 -12.19 -25.19 -15.22
C GLU A 8 -11.49 -26.30 -15.99
N GLN A 9 -12.23 -26.94 -16.89
CA GLN A 9 -11.67 -27.96 -17.79
C GLN A 9 -11.25 -27.35 -19.13
N SER A 10 -10.11 -27.79 -19.65
CA SER A 10 -9.63 -27.39 -20.97
C SER A 10 -8.88 -28.54 -21.61
N TRP A 11 -9.17 -28.78 -22.88
CA TRP A 11 -8.42 -29.72 -23.73
C TRP A 11 -7.07 -29.14 -24.18
N ASN A 12 -6.89 -27.82 -24.09
CA ASN A 12 -5.61 -27.16 -24.33
C ASN A 12 -4.77 -27.18 -23.02
N PRO A 13 -3.60 -27.84 -23.00
CA PRO A 13 -2.73 -27.92 -21.82
C PRO A 13 -2.10 -26.58 -21.44
N LEU A 14 -2.06 -25.60 -22.36
CA LEU A 14 -1.57 -24.24 -22.13
C LEU A 14 -2.66 -23.26 -21.68
N ALA A 15 -3.91 -23.72 -21.57
CA ALA A 15 -4.99 -22.86 -21.13
C ALA A 15 -4.76 -22.41 -19.69
N ARG A 16 -4.88 -21.10 -19.46
CA ARG A 16 -4.84 -20.52 -18.13
C ARG A 16 -6.18 -20.76 -17.44
N THR A 17 -6.37 -21.96 -16.92
CA THR A 17 -7.56 -22.33 -16.14
C THR A 17 -7.46 -21.81 -14.71
N VAL A 18 -8.63 -21.66 -14.10
CA VAL A 18 -8.78 -21.35 -12.68
C VAL A 18 -9.27 -22.59 -11.94
N GLU A 19 -8.65 -22.85 -10.79
CA GLU A 19 -9.04 -23.93 -9.88
C GLU A 19 -8.95 -23.43 -8.44
N LEU A 20 -10.01 -23.65 -7.69
CA LEU A 20 -10.13 -23.35 -6.27
C LEU A 20 -10.26 -24.66 -5.50
N THR A 21 -9.35 -24.87 -4.58
CA THR A 21 -9.46 -25.93 -3.57
C THR A 21 -9.63 -25.32 -2.20
N GLU A 22 -9.83 -26.19 -1.21
CA GLU A 22 -9.85 -25.78 0.19
C GLU A 22 -8.54 -25.17 0.71
N GLU A 23 -7.42 -25.35 0.01
CA GLU A 23 -6.08 -24.96 0.48
C GLU A 23 -5.46 -23.86 -0.37
N ALA A 24 -5.83 -23.75 -1.65
CA ALA A 24 -5.20 -22.83 -2.58
C ALA A 24 -6.09 -22.40 -3.74
N LEU A 25 -5.71 -21.28 -4.35
CA LEU A 25 -6.22 -20.80 -5.63
C LEU A 25 -5.13 -20.96 -6.69
N ARG A 26 -5.40 -21.73 -7.73
CA ARG A 26 -4.53 -21.91 -8.89
C ARG A 26 -5.07 -21.10 -10.07
N ARG A 27 -4.22 -20.28 -10.68
CA ARG A 27 -4.55 -19.48 -11.87
C ARG A 27 -3.32 -19.28 -12.75
N GLY A 28 -3.45 -19.49 -14.06
CA GLY A 28 -2.42 -19.13 -15.04
C GLY A 28 -1.00 -19.66 -14.73
N GLY A 29 -0.91 -20.90 -14.22
CA GLY A 29 0.36 -21.54 -13.84
C GLY A 29 0.89 -21.16 -12.45
N ARG A 30 0.14 -20.38 -11.67
CA ARG A 30 0.54 -19.91 -10.34
C ARG A 30 -0.47 -20.39 -9.29
N THR A 31 0.05 -20.92 -8.19
CA THR A 31 -0.74 -21.36 -7.04
C THR A 31 -0.52 -20.38 -5.88
N THR A 32 -1.60 -19.90 -5.28
CA THR A 32 -1.59 -19.02 -4.11
C THR A 32 -2.30 -19.73 -2.96
N PRO A 33 -1.60 -20.06 -1.86
CA PRO A 33 -2.23 -20.59 -0.65
C PRO A 33 -3.34 -19.66 -0.13
N LEU A 34 -4.42 -20.21 0.43
CA LEU A 34 -5.48 -19.38 1.02
C LEU A 34 -4.99 -18.53 2.19
N SER A 35 -3.94 -18.95 2.90
CA SER A 35 -3.29 -18.17 3.96
C SER A 35 -2.66 -16.87 3.45
N GLU A 36 -2.35 -16.77 2.15
CA GLU A 36 -1.86 -15.53 1.53
C GLU A 36 -3.00 -14.62 1.02
N LEU A 37 -4.25 -15.09 1.07
CA LEU A 37 -5.42 -14.32 0.67
C LEU A 37 -6.01 -13.57 1.86
N ASN A 38 -6.56 -12.38 1.62
CA ASN A 38 -7.28 -11.63 2.66
C ASN A 38 -8.71 -12.18 2.78
N LEU A 39 -8.83 -13.34 3.43
CA LEU A 39 -10.10 -14.04 3.58
C LEU A 39 -11.13 -13.20 4.33
N ALA A 40 -10.72 -12.51 5.39
CA ALA A 40 -11.61 -11.68 6.21
C ALA A 40 -12.26 -10.56 5.39
N ALA A 41 -11.46 -9.85 4.57
CA ALA A 41 -11.99 -8.77 3.73
C ALA A 41 -12.96 -9.28 2.65
N MET A 42 -12.62 -10.39 1.98
CA MET A 42 -13.50 -10.96 0.95
C MET A 42 -14.77 -11.56 1.56
N ALA A 43 -14.67 -12.20 2.72
CA ALA A 43 -15.80 -12.75 3.46
C ALA A 43 -16.78 -11.66 3.90
N ASP A 44 -16.29 -10.55 4.44
CA ASP A 44 -17.14 -9.41 4.84
C ASP A 44 -17.91 -8.83 3.65
N ALA A 45 -17.22 -8.51 2.54
CA ALA A 45 -17.88 -8.02 1.33
C ALA A 45 -18.93 -9.00 0.81
N TYR A 46 -18.60 -10.29 0.75
CA TYR A 46 -19.50 -11.36 0.32
C TYR A 46 -20.76 -11.43 1.20
N ARG A 47 -20.60 -11.34 2.53
CA ARG A 47 -21.71 -11.34 3.49
C ARG A 47 -22.64 -10.13 3.34
N ARG A 48 -22.12 -9.01 2.83
CA ARG A 48 -22.91 -7.81 2.51
C ARG A 48 -23.54 -7.85 1.10
N GLY A 49 -23.45 -8.98 0.40
CA GLY A 49 -24.00 -9.14 -0.95
C GLY A 49 -23.16 -8.50 -2.05
N CYS A 50 -21.89 -8.18 -1.75
CA CYS A 50 -20.94 -7.55 -2.65
C CYS A 50 -19.72 -8.45 -2.90
N TRP A 51 -18.91 -8.08 -3.87
CA TRP A 51 -17.58 -8.62 -4.07
C TRP A 51 -16.53 -7.52 -4.04
N LEU A 52 -15.44 -7.78 -3.33
CA LEU A 52 -14.32 -6.87 -3.13
C LEU A 52 -13.44 -6.79 -4.39
N GLY A 53 -13.12 -5.57 -4.80
CA GLY A 53 -12.27 -5.23 -5.93
C GLY A 53 -11.05 -4.41 -5.55
N GLY A 54 -10.37 -3.88 -6.57
CA GLY A 54 -9.18 -3.05 -6.40
C GLY A 54 -9.44 -1.83 -5.51
N GLY A 55 -8.52 -1.58 -4.57
CA GLY A 55 -8.56 -0.40 -3.68
C GLY A 55 -9.78 -0.31 -2.77
N GLY A 56 -10.40 -1.47 -2.46
CA GLY A 56 -11.59 -1.52 -1.63
C GLY A 56 -12.90 -1.21 -2.35
N ALA A 57 -12.88 -1.04 -3.68
CA ALA A 57 -14.11 -0.90 -4.45
C ALA A 57 -14.96 -2.15 -4.30
N GLU A 58 -16.29 -2.00 -4.34
CA GLU A 58 -17.21 -3.12 -4.18
C GLU A 58 -18.27 -3.13 -5.26
N ARG A 59 -18.64 -4.34 -5.69
CA ARG A 59 -19.68 -4.56 -6.70
C ARG A 59 -20.70 -5.56 -6.19
N PRO A 60 -22.01 -5.29 -6.29
CA PRO A 60 -23.03 -6.27 -5.92
C PRO A 60 -22.83 -7.60 -6.64
N LEU A 61 -23.03 -8.72 -5.93
CA LEU A 61 -22.88 -10.07 -6.50
C LEU A 61 -23.83 -10.29 -7.69
N THR A 62 -25.01 -9.66 -7.66
CA THR A 62 -26.01 -9.69 -8.74
C THR A 62 -25.56 -9.04 -10.04
N ARG A 63 -24.48 -8.24 -10.01
CA ARG A 63 -23.89 -7.63 -11.20
C ARG A 63 -22.75 -8.47 -11.81
N LEU A 64 -22.37 -9.58 -11.17
CA LEU A 64 -21.37 -10.48 -11.73
C LEU A 64 -21.99 -11.33 -12.85
N PRO A 65 -21.32 -11.48 -14.00
CA PRO A 65 -21.85 -12.31 -15.08
C PRO A 65 -21.88 -13.79 -14.67
N GLU A 66 -22.91 -14.52 -15.10
CA GLU A 66 -22.94 -15.99 -14.95
C GLU A 66 -21.85 -16.68 -15.80
N GLY A 67 -21.47 -16.03 -16.91
CA GLY A 67 -20.45 -16.50 -17.84
C GLY A 67 -19.03 -15.97 -17.57
N PRO A 68 -18.18 -15.93 -18.62
CA PRO A 68 -16.81 -15.49 -18.50
C PRO A 68 -16.69 -14.03 -18.05
N GLY A 69 -15.71 -13.76 -17.20
CA GLY A 69 -15.52 -12.44 -16.61
C GLY A 69 -14.35 -12.41 -15.63
N VAL A 70 -14.32 -11.35 -14.82
CA VAL A 70 -13.24 -11.08 -13.87
C VAL A 70 -13.80 -11.10 -12.45
N VAL A 71 -13.11 -11.84 -11.57
CA VAL A 71 -13.29 -11.79 -10.12
C VAL A 71 -11.98 -11.32 -9.51
N PRO A 72 -11.91 -10.11 -8.95
CA PRO A 72 -10.73 -9.64 -8.23
C PRO A 72 -10.48 -10.50 -6.99
N VAL A 73 -9.22 -10.82 -6.71
CA VAL A 73 -8.82 -11.55 -5.49
C VAL A 73 -7.78 -10.74 -4.74
N THR A 74 -8.06 -10.48 -3.47
CA THR A 74 -7.22 -9.65 -2.59
C THR A 74 -6.34 -10.52 -1.70
N ARG A 75 -5.05 -10.19 -1.63
CA ARG A 75 -4.04 -10.83 -0.78
C ARG A 75 -3.95 -10.15 0.58
N VAL A 76 -3.35 -10.81 1.57
CA VAL A 76 -3.11 -10.25 2.91
C VAL A 76 -2.30 -8.96 2.91
N THR A 77 -1.58 -8.69 1.81
CA THR A 77 -0.86 -7.44 1.53
C THR A 77 -1.78 -6.26 1.20
N GLY A 78 -3.06 -6.52 0.93
CA GLY A 78 -4.00 -5.55 0.36
C GLY A 78 -3.91 -5.46 -1.16
N THR A 79 -2.96 -6.18 -1.79
CA THR A 79 -2.88 -6.24 -3.25
C THR A 79 -4.07 -7.01 -3.82
N THR A 80 -4.76 -6.43 -4.79
CA THR A 80 -5.83 -7.09 -5.53
C THR A 80 -5.37 -7.44 -6.93
N THR A 81 -5.61 -8.67 -7.37
CA THR A 81 -5.34 -9.09 -8.75
C THR A 81 -6.60 -9.63 -9.43
N PRO A 82 -6.89 -9.26 -10.69
CA PRO A 82 -7.98 -9.86 -11.44
C PRO A 82 -7.76 -11.35 -11.71
N VAL A 83 -8.78 -12.16 -11.47
CA VAL A 83 -8.85 -13.58 -11.87
C VAL A 83 -9.89 -13.72 -12.96
N LYS A 84 -9.46 -14.20 -14.14
CA LYS A 84 -10.35 -14.45 -15.27
C LYS A 84 -10.99 -15.82 -15.11
N ALA A 85 -12.26 -15.85 -14.76
CA ALA A 85 -13.03 -17.08 -14.56
C ALA A 85 -14.04 -17.26 -15.70
N ARG A 86 -14.29 -18.51 -16.11
CA ARG A 86 -15.29 -18.86 -17.12
C ARG A 86 -16.72 -18.84 -16.59
N GLN A 87 -16.90 -19.03 -15.28
CA GLN A 87 -18.19 -18.90 -14.59
C GLN A 87 -18.00 -17.96 -13.40
N THR A 88 -18.09 -16.65 -13.66
CA THR A 88 -17.67 -15.59 -12.72
C THR A 88 -18.50 -15.60 -11.45
N ALA A 89 -19.84 -15.59 -11.58
CA ALA A 89 -20.74 -15.61 -10.43
C ALA A 89 -20.56 -16.87 -9.57
N ARG A 90 -20.40 -18.05 -10.21
CA ARG A 90 -20.12 -19.30 -9.49
C ARG A 90 -18.78 -19.24 -8.75
N PHE A 91 -17.71 -18.83 -9.42
CA PHE A 91 -16.38 -18.73 -8.80
C PHE A 91 -16.39 -17.79 -7.58
N ALA A 92 -17.00 -16.60 -7.71
CA ALA A 92 -17.13 -15.65 -6.61
C ALA A 92 -17.94 -16.24 -5.43
N ARG A 93 -19.03 -16.97 -5.71
CA ARG A 93 -19.83 -17.64 -4.68
C ARG A 93 -19.02 -18.71 -3.94
N GLU A 94 -18.38 -19.63 -4.65
CA GLU A 94 -17.59 -20.71 -4.04
C GLU A 94 -16.45 -20.15 -3.18
N LEU A 95 -15.74 -19.12 -3.69
CA LEU A 95 -14.68 -18.46 -2.93
C LEU A 95 -15.22 -17.70 -1.72
N GLY A 96 -16.35 -16.99 -1.85
CA GLY A 96 -16.98 -16.27 -0.75
C GLY A 96 -17.50 -17.19 0.37
N GLU A 97 -18.13 -18.31 0.01
CA GLU A 97 -18.54 -19.30 1.01
C GLU A 97 -17.33 -19.95 1.70
N LEU A 98 -16.27 -20.24 0.95
CA LEU A 98 -15.03 -20.76 1.50
C LEU A 98 -14.36 -19.76 2.45
N THR A 99 -14.30 -18.48 2.10
CA THR A 99 -13.67 -17.46 2.95
C THR A 99 -14.44 -17.31 4.27
N VAL A 100 -15.78 -17.31 4.23
CA VAL A 100 -16.63 -17.29 5.44
C VAL A 100 -16.35 -18.50 6.32
N ARG A 101 -16.31 -19.73 5.76
CA ARG A 101 -16.00 -20.94 6.55
C ARG A 101 -14.60 -20.87 7.16
N ARG A 102 -13.59 -20.46 6.39
CA ARG A 102 -12.20 -20.37 6.82
C ARG A 102 -11.96 -19.27 7.85
N CYS A 103 -12.78 -18.23 7.86
CA CYS A 103 -12.78 -17.21 8.91
C CYS A 103 -13.48 -17.67 10.20
N GLY A 104 -14.03 -18.88 10.29
CA GLY A 104 -14.75 -19.35 11.48
C GLY A 104 -16.26 -19.10 11.44
N GLY A 105 -16.83 -18.78 10.27
CA GLY A 105 -18.26 -18.59 10.08
C GLY A 105 -18.71 -17.12 10.09
N PRO A 106 -20.01 -16.87 9.85
CA PRO A 106 -20.54 -15.53 9.64
C PRO A 106 -20.42 -14.61 10.87
N GLU A 107 -20.52 -15.16 12.08
CA GLU A 107 -20.38 -14.39 13.32
C GLU A 107 -18.96 -13.87 13.52
N GLN A 108 -17.95 -14.72 13.26
CA GLN A 108 -16.55 -14.31 13.34
C GLN A 108 -16.20 -13.26 12.29
N VAL A 109 -16.76 -13.36 11.08
CA VAL A 109 -16.63 -12.32 10.04
C VAL A 109 -17.25 -11.00 10.51
N ALA A 110 -18.44 -11.04 11.12
CA ALA A 110 -19.08 -9.84 11.66
C ALA A 110 -18.26 -9.21 12.81
N ALA A 111 -17.65 -10.01 13.69
CA ALA A 111 -16.77 -9.53 14.75
C ALA A 111 -15.52 -8.83 14.18
N LEU A 112 -14.90 -9.42 13.14
CA LEU A 112 -13.77 -8.81 12.44
C LEU A 112 -14.17 -7.48 11.76
N ALA A 113 -15.36 -7.43 11.14
CA ALA A 113 -15.90 -6.22 10.52
C ALA A 113 -16.16 -5.12 11.56
N ALA A 114 -16.76 -5.47 12.71
CA ALA A 114 -16.99 -4.54 13.81
C ALA A 114 -15.68 -3.99 14.39
N GLN A 115 -14.66 -4.84 14.53
CA GLN A 115 -13.32 -4.41 14.96
C GLN A 115 -12.69 -3.43 13.94
N ALA A 116 -12.77 -3.74 12.65
CA ALA A 116 -12.28 -2.87 11.59
C ALA A 116 -13.00 -1.51 11.56
N GLN A 117 -14.32 -1.51 11.78
CA GLN A 117 -15.12 -0.30 11.90
C GLN A 117 -14.72 0.54 13.12
N ALA A 118 -14.53 -0.09 14.29
CA ALA A 118 -14.07 0.59 15.50
C ALA A 118 -12.67 1.21 15.34
N GLN A 119 -11.79 0.55 14.59
CA GLN A 119 -10.47 1.08 14.22
C GLN A 119 -10.56 2.19 13.16
N GLY A 120 -11.67 2.25 12.42
CA GLY A 120 -11.83 3.10 11.24
C GLY A 120 -10.94 2.68 10.08
N VAL A 121 -10.47 1.43 10.03
CA VAL A 121 -9.54 0.90 9.01
C VAL A 121 -10.18 -0.29 8.31
N PRO A 122 -10.42 -0.24 6.98
CA PRO A 122 -11.00 -1.35 6.24
C PRO A 122 -10.21 -2.66 6.38
N LEU A 123 -10.91 -3.80 6.34
CA LEU A 123 -10.28 -5.13 6.44
C LEU A 123 -9.30 -5.42 5.30
N TRP A 124 -9.54 -4.83 4.12
CA TRP A 124 -8.71 -5.08 2.93
C TRP A 124 -7.31 -4.45 3.03
N ILE A 125 -7.11 -3.42 3.87
CA ILE A 125 -5.80 -2.80 4.08
C ILE A 125 -4.98 -3.65 5.05
N ALA A 126 -3.76 -3.99 4.65
CA ALA A 126 -2.84 -4.78 5.47
C ALA A 126 -2.48 -4.07 6.78
N ARG A 127 -2.51 -4.81 7.88
CA ARG A 127 -2.08 -4.38 9.21
C ARG A 127 -0.70 -4.95 9.49
N ARG A 128 0.25 -4.08 9.84
CA ARG A 128 1.62 -4.47 10.25
C ARG A 128 1.85 -4.00 11.68
N TYR A 129 2.68 -4.71 12.43
CA TYR A 129 2.90 -4.44 13.85
C TYR A 129 4.38 -4.16 14.10
N ALA A 130 4.65 -3.25 15.02
CA ALA A 130 5.98 -2.96 15.53
C ALA A 130 5.95 -2.82 17.06
N PRO A 131 7.02 -3.23 17.76
CA PRO A 131 7.13 -3.01 19.19
C PRO A 131 7.28 -1.51 19.50
N SER A 132 6.71 -1.05 20.60
CA SER A 132 6.94 0.29 21.15
C SER A 132 6.96 0.25 22.68
N PRO A 133 7.43 1.31 23.37
CA PRO A 133 7.49 1.36 24.83
C PRO A 133 6.16 1.09 25.54
N ALA A 134 5.03 1.47 24.93
CA ALA A 134 3.69 1.32 25.51
C ALA A 134 2.97 0.03 25.07
N GLY A 135 3.62 -0.81 24.26
CA GLY A 135 3.01 -1.99 23.62
C GLY A 135 3.07 -1.91 22.08
N PRO A 136 2.51 -2.90 21.36
CA PRO A 136 2.63 -2.94 19.91
C PRO A 136 1.86 -1.79 19.23
N VAL A 137 2.53 -1.12 18.29
CA VAL A 137 1.92 -0.16 17.37
C VAL A 137 1.48 -0.89 16.11
N THR A 138 0.25 -0.65 15.68
CA THR A 138 -0.29 -1.13 14.42
C THR A 138 -0.23 -0.04 13.36
N VAL A 139 0.19 -0.42 12.15
CA VAL A 139 0.33 0.45 10.99
C VAL A 139 -0.44 -0.15 9.81
N ALA A 140 -1.34 0.64 9.24
CA ALA A 140 -2.05 0.33 8.00
C ALA A 140 -1.76 1.43 6.97
N VAL A 141 -1.40 1.04 5.74
CA VAL A 141 -0.99 1.96 4.69
C VAL A 141 -1.56 1.53 3.36
N ASP A 142 -2.18 2.46 2.65
CA ASP A 142 -2.42 2.36 1.21
C ASP A 142 -1.86 3.63 0.54
N ARG A 143 -0.84 3.45 -0.31
CA ARG A 143 -0.12 4.57 -0.93
C ARG A 143 -0.83 5.17 -2.13
N ASN A 144 -1.73 4.41 -2.75
CA ASN A 144 -2.52 4.86 -3.89
C ASN A 144 -3.67 5.75 -3.41
N LEU A 145 -4.26 5.44 -2.26
CA LEU A 145 -5.28 6.25 -1.58
C LEU A 145 -4.70 7.35 -0.69
N VAL A 146 -3.37 7.47 -0.61
CA VAL A 146 -2.68 8.41 0.28
C VAL A 146 -3.19 8.29 1.71
N ARG A 147 -3.27 7.03 2.17
CA ARG A 147 -3.93 6.66 3.41
C ARG A 147 -2.92 5.99 4.34
N VAL A 148 -2.75 6.56 5.52
CA VAL A 148 -1.97 5.98 6.62
C VAL A 148 -2.78 6.05 7.89
N ASP A 149 -2.87 4.94 8.61
CA ASP A 149 -3.47 4.86 9.93
C ASP A 149 -2.46 4.18 10.86
N VAL A 150 -2.13 4.84 11.97
CA VAL A 150 -1.23 4.32 12.99
C VAL A 150 -1.87 4.46 14.36
N TRP A 151 -1.91 3.38 15.12
CA TRP A 151 -2.49 3.37 16.46
C TRP A 151 -1.75 2.40 17.37
N GLY A 152 -1.86 2.61 18.67
CA GLY A 152 -1.26 1.77 19.70
C GLY A 152 -1.89 2.07 21.07
N PRO A 153 -1.52 1.31 22.11
CA PRO A 153 -2.03 1.54 23.46
C PRO A 153 -1.70 2.96 23.95
N HIS A 154 -2.64 3.57 24.67
CA HIS A 154 -2.46 4.86 25.36
C HIS A 154 -2.12 6.07 24.48
N ALA A 155 -2.28 5.97 23.16
CA ALA A 155 -2.10 7.07 22.22
C ALA A 155 -3.34 7.26 21.35
N PRO A 156 -3.71 8.51 21.00
CA PRO A 156 -4.71 8.74 19.96
C PRO A 156 -4.23 8.21 18.61
N VAL A 157 -5.17 7.84 17.74
CA VAL A 157 -4.86 7.40 16.37
C VAL A 157 -4.26 8.56 15.59
N VAL A 158 -3.15 8.29 14.90
CA VAL A 158 -2.55 9.22 13.94
C VAL A 158 -2.95 8.77 12.53
N ARG A 159 -3.58 9.66 11.79
CA ARG A 159 -4.00 9.41 10.41
C ARG A 159 -3.38 10.41 9.46
N ILE A 160 -3.02 9.95 8.28
CA ILE A 160 -2.66 10.83 7.16
C ILE A 160 -3.58 10.51 5.98
N ARG A 161 -4.09 11.57 5.38
CA ARG A 161 -4.99 11.56 4.22
C ARG A 161 -4.58 12.63 3.23
N ALA A 162 -4.99 12.49 1.98
CA ALA A 162 -5.01 13.57 0.99
C ALA A 162 -6.42 13.72 0.41
N PRO A 163 -7.37 14.31 1.15
CA PRO A 163 -8.78 14.37 0.73
C PRO A 163 -8.97 15.13 -0.60
N ARG A 164 -8.04 16.01 -0.98
CA ARG A 164 -8.08 16.77 -2.24
C ARG A 164 -7.12 16.21 -3.31
N GLY A 165 -6.59 15.02 -3.10
CA GLY A 165 -5.50 14.43 -3.88
C GLY A 165 -4.13 14.92 -3.41
N PHE A 166 -3.08 14.25 -3.88
CA PHE A 166 -1.69 14.53 -3.54
C PHE A 166 -0.85 14.59 -4.83
N ASN A 167 -0.04 15.63 -4.97
CA ASN A 167 0.89 15.74 -6.09
C ASN A 167 2.29 16.07 -5.57
N SER A 168 3.22 15.13 -5.74
CA SER A 168 4.60 15.28 -5.28
C SER A 168 5.44 16.26 -6.11
N ASN A 169 4.93 16.69 -7.27
CA ASN A 169 5.65 17.47 -8.26
C ASN A 169 5.25 18.97 -8.26
N THR A 170 4.47 19.42 -7.28
CA THR A 170 4.14 20.83 -7.08
C THR A 170 5.27 21.58 -6.36
N THR A 171 5.21 22.91 -6.36
CA THR A 171 6.12 23.76 -5.59
C THR A 171 5.95 23.60 -4.07
N ASP A 172 4.77 23.16 -3.64
CA ASP A 172 4.47 22.75 -2.27
C ASP A 172 4.26 21.22 -2.18
N PRO A 173 5.31 20.43 -1.87
CA PRO A 173 5.23 18.97 -1.84
C PRO A 173 4.38 18.42 -0.68
N SER A 174 3.84 19.29 0.16
CA SER A 174 2.88 18.96 1.22
C SER A 174 1.42 19.18 0.78
N GLU A 175 1.20 19.83 -0.35
CA GLU A 175 -0.12 20.29 -0.78
C GLU A 175 -1.13 19.14 -0.80
N GLY A 176 -2.25 19.34 -0.10
CA GLY A 176 -3.33 18.36 0.01
C GLY A 176 -3.18 17.35 1.15
N LEU A 177 -1.98 17.18 1.74
CA LEU A 177 -1.80 16.30 2.89
C LEU A 177 -2.45 16.88 4.15
N ARG A 178 -3.06 16.00 4.93
CA ARG A 178 -3.65 16.27 6.23
C ARG A 178 -3.22 15.19 7.19
N LEU A 179 -2.70 15.59 8.35
CA LEU A 179 -2.39 14.70 9.46
C LEU A 179 -3.38 14.99 10.58
N THR A 180 -4.04 13.96 11.11
CA THR A 180 -4.92 14.07 12.27
C THR A 180 -4.40 13.23 13.42
N VAL A 181 -4.47 13.75 14.64
CA VAL A 181 -4.11 13.07 15.90
C VAL A 181 -5.31 13.15 16.83
N GLY A 182 -6.08 12.06 16.92
CA GLY A 182 -7.44 12.13 17.47
C GLY A 182 -8.25 13.17 16.69
N GLU A 183 -8.75 14.19 17.39
CA GLU A 183 -9.54 15.28 16.80
C GLU A 183 -8.69 16.45 16.27
N LEU A 184 -7.40 16.50 16.59
CA LEU A 184 -6.52 17.60 16.18
C LEU A 184 -6.03 17.39 14.75
N THR A 185 -6.12 18.42 13.92
CA THR A 185 -5.66 18.38 12.52
C THR A 185 -4.50 19.34 12.29
N ALA A 186 -3.51 18.88 11.53
CA ALA A 186 -2.37 19.66 11.07
C ALA A 186 -2.12 19.45 9.57
N GLU A 187 -1.56 20.46 8.93
CA GLU A 187 -0.98 20.35 7.60
C GLU A 187 0.52 20.09 7.77
N PRO A 188 1.04 18.91 7.38
CA PRO A 188 2.48 18.70 7.37
C PRO A 188 3.13 19.70 6.42
N VAL A 189 4.32 20.20 6.76
CA VAL A 189 5.13 21.04 5.85
C VAL A 189 6.37 20.26 5.45
N LEU A 190 6.53 20.07 4.15
CA LEU A 190 7.63 19.31 3.56
C LEU A 190 8.60 20.28 2.88
N ARG A 191 9.86 20.28 3.33
CA ARG A 191 10.90 21.13 2.73
C ARG A 191 12.08 20.28 2.26
N ARG A 192 12.23 20.18 0.95
CA ARG A 192 13.43 19.64 0.31
C ARG A 192 14.37 20.78 -0.09
N LYS A 193 15.65 20.67 0.26
CA LYS A 193 16.70 21.64 -0.07
C LYS A 193 17.84 20.93 -0.81
N LEU A 194 18.59 21.67 -1.63
CA LEU A 194 19.80 21.16 -2.31
C LEU A 194 20.80 20.59 -1.29
N ARG A 195 21.03 21.34 -0.21
CA ARG A 195 21.76 20.82 0.95
C ARG A 195 20.84 19.90 1.76
N LYS A 196 20.97 18.58 1.53
CA LYS A 196 20.14 17.52 2.14
C LYS A 196 20.01 17.62 3.67
N SER A 197 21.04 18.07 4.39
CA SER A 197 20.99 18.26 5.85
C SER A 197 20.10 19.42 6.33
N LYS A 198 19.62 20.26 5.41
CA LYS A 198 18.66 21.34 5.67
C LYS A 198 17.23 20.98 5.24
N SER A 199 17.03 19.79 4.66
CA SER A 199 15.68 19.28 4.38
C SER A 199 15.01 18.79 5.67
N TYR A 200 13.70 19.00 5.78
CA TYR A 200 12.93 18.57 6.94
C TYR A 200 11.46 18.31 6.59
N VAL A 201 10.77 17.64 7.49
CA VAL A 201 9.31 17.57 7.53
C VAL A 201 8.88 18.07 8.91
N GLU A 202 7.90 18.95 8.99
CA GLU A 202 7.37 19.43 10.26
C GLU A 202 5.86 19.24 10.35
N VAL A 203 5.39 18.96 11.57
CA VAL A 203 3.97 18.87 11.92
C VAL A 203 3.77 19.64 13.22
N ARG A 204 2.92 20.66 13.16
CA ARG A 204 2.57 21.49 14.32
C ARG A 204 1.14 21.22 14.75
N LEU A 205 0.98 20.78 15.99
CA LEU A 205 -0.31 20.68 16.67
C LEU A 205 -0.32 21.66 17.85
N PRO A 206 -1.49 22.00 18.40
CA PRO A 206 -1.56 22.75 19.64
C PRO A 206 -0.72 22.09 20.75
N GLY A 207 0.29 22.81 21.25
CA GLY A 207 1.13 22.36 22.37
C GLY A 207 2.24 21.36 22.03
N ALA A 208 2.45 20.99 20.75
CA ALA A 208 3.54 20.10 20.37
C ALA A 208 3.98 20.28 18.90
N HIS A 209 5.29 20.19 18.68
CA HIS A 209 5.88 20.34 17.35
C HIS A 209 6.84 19.20 17.03
N TRP A 210 6.50 18.39 16.02
CA TRP A 210 7.37 17.31 15.54
C TRP A 210 8.14 17.74 14.30
N VAL A 211 9.44 17.44 14.27
CA VAL A 211 10.32 17.72 13.13
C VAL A 211 11.15 16.50 12.79
N LEU A 212 11.06 16.05 11.55
CA LEU A 212 11.93 15.04 10.97
C LEU A 212 13.14 15.70 10.34
N ARG A 213 14.34 15.35 10.79
CA ARG A 213 15.60 15.86 10.24
C ARG A 213 16.54 14.73 9.88
N ARG A 214 17.27 14.92 8.78
CA ARG A 214 18.30 13.98 8.33
C ARG A 214 19.39 13.85 9.39
N GLU A 215 19.71 12.61 9.75
CA GLU A 215 20.93 12.27 10.49
C GLU A 215 22.03 11.90 9.50
N ASN A 216 21.81 10.86 8.69
CA ASN A 216 22.75 10.42 7.66
C ASN A 216 21.99 10.03 6.37
N ALA A 217 22.65 9.34 5.45
CA ALA A 217 22.06 9.00 4.15
C ALA A 217 20.84 8.08 4.24
N THR A 218 20.75 7.28 5.30
CA THR A 218 19.74 6.23 5.49
C THR A 218 18.92 6.40 6.76
N SER A 219 19.13 7.44 7.56
CA SER A 219 18.35 7.67 8.78
C SER A 219 18.00 9.12 9.06
N SER A 220 16.99 9.32 9.90
CA SER A 220 16.51 10.63 10.32
C SER A 220 16.05 10.61 11.77
N TRP A 221 16.35 11.69 12.49
CA TRP A 221 15.81 11.92 13.81
C TRP A 221 14.40 12.50 13.68
N LEU A 222 13.46 11.94 14.43
CA LEU A 222 12.25 12.64 14.82
C LEU A 222 12.54 13.38 16.13
N LEU A 223 12.25 14.67 16.11
CA LEU A 223 12.34 15.55 17.27
C LEU A 223 10.94 16.00 17.66
N ARG A 224 10.67 16.14 18.96
CA ARG A 224 9.52 16.85 19.50
C ARG A 224 10.03 18.03 20.32
N ASP A 225 9.62 19.24 19.96
CA ASP A 225 10.04 20.47 20.63
C ASP A 225 11.57 20.52 20.83
N GLU A 226 12.30 20.20 19.75
CA GLU A 226 13.77 20.12 19.67
C GLU A 226 14.45 18.96 20.42
N ARG A 227 13.70 18.18 21.20
CA ARG A 227 14.21 16.96 21.84
C ARG A 227 14.10 15.76 20.90
N ARG A 228 15.13 14.93 20.81
CA ARG A 228 15.07 13.66 20.06
C ARG A 228 14.10 12.69 20.74
N VAL A 229 13.21 12.10 19.94
CA VAL A 229 12.22 11.12 20.42
C VAL A 229 12.30 9.78 19.73
N ALA A 230 12.82 9.74 18.49
CA ALA A 230 13.09 8.48 17.79
C ALA A 230 14.11 8.63 16.66
N LEU A 231 14.91 7.58 16.42
CA LEU A 231 15.69 7.41 15.20
C LEU A 231 14.96 6.51 14.21
N LEU A 232 14.76 7.01 13.00
CA LEU A 232 14.04 6.35 11.92
C LEU A 232 15.04 5.93 10.84
N SER A 233 15.10 4.64 10.51
CA SER A 233 16.12 4.12 9.58
C SER A 233 15.49 3.43 8.40
N ARG A 234 16.03 3.65 7.19
CA ARG A 234 15.63 2.89 6.01
C ARG A 234 15.84 1.40 6.23
N PRO A 235 14.89 0.53 5.82
CA PRO A 235 15.13 -0.89 5.81
C PRO A 235 16.34 -1.23 4.90
N PRO A 236 17.16 -2.22 5.28
CA PRO A 236 18.27 -2.63 4.43
C PRO A 236 17.78 -3.18 3.09
N ARG A 237 18.53 -2.91 2.01
CA ARG A 237 18.17 -3.29 0.62
C ARG A 237 18.01 -4.80 0.43
N ARG A 238 18.72 -5.61 1.21
CA ARG A 238 18.62 -7.08 1.20
C ARG A 238 18.19 -7.53 2.59
N GLN A 239 16.92 -7.90 2.71
CA GLN A 239 16.40 -8.51 3.93
C GLN A 239 16.17 -9.99 3.69
N THR A 240 16.76 -10.83 4.54
CA THR A 240 16.38 -12.24 4.62
C THR A 240 14.90 -12.31 5.02
N PRO A 241 14.04 -12.97 4.23
CA PRO A 241 12.65 -13.18 4.64
C PRO A 241 12.60 -14.01 5.91
N GLU A 242 11.73 -13.63 6.85
CA GLU A 242 11.23 -14.63 7.77
C GLU A 242 10.47 -15.69 6.96
N PRO A 243 10.63 -16.99 7.29
CA PRO A 243 9.82 -18.04 6.68
C PRO A 243 8.34 -17.67 6.75
N ASP A 244 7.61 -17.86 5.65
CA ASP A 244 6.16 -17.62 5.52
C ASP A 244 5.69 -16.15 5.67
N ALA A 245 6.61 -15.18 5.83
CA ALA A 245 6.25 -13.78 5.92
C ALA A 245 5.84 -13.21 4.54
N VAL A 246 4.54 -13.02 4.34
CA VAL A 246 3.99 -12.41 3.11
C VAL A 246 4.23 -10.90 3.06
N LEU A 247 4.19 -10.23 4.21
CA LEU A 247 4.35 -8.78 4.34
C LEU A 247 5.82 -8.37 4.48
N VAL A 248 6.20 -7.25 3.87
CA VAL A 248 7.48 -6.60 4.16
C VAL A 248 7.45 -5.96 5.55
N PRO A 249 8.57 -6.05 6.32
CA PRO A 249 8.62 -5.49 7.66
C PRO A 249 8.50 -3.96 7.63
N LEU A 250 8.11 -3.40 8.78
CA LEU A 250 8.07 -1.95 8.95
C LEU A 250 9.50 -1.37 8.95
N THR A 251 9.56 -0.08 8.63
CA THR A 251 10.80 0.71 8.75
C THR A 251 11.27 0.69 10.21
N PRO A 252 12.53 0.33 10.49
CA PRO A 252 13.04 0.31 11.86
C PRO A 252 12.91 1.67 12.56
N VAL A 253 12.38 1.64 13.78
CA VAL A 253 12.22 2.80 14.66
C VAL A 253 12.88 2.47 15.99
N HIS A 254 13.83 3.30 16.40
CA HIS A 254 14.43 3.24 17.73
C HIS A 254 13.87 4.38 18.58
N HIS A 255 13.11 4.05 19.61
CA HIS A 255 12.45 5.03 20.48
C HIS A 255 13.41 5.54 21.56
N GLU A 256 13.46 6.86 21.73
CA GLU A 256 14.15 7.53 22.85
C GLU A 256 13.17 8.13 23.87
N SER A 257 11.92 8.34 23.45
CA SER A 257 10.83 8.79 24.31
C SER A 257 9.97 7.61 24.77
N PRO A 258 9.56 7.54 26.05
CA PRO A 258 8.57 6.58 26.50
C PRO A 258 7.13 7.01 26.19
N ASP A 259 6.91 8.23 25.68
CA ASP A 259 5.58 8.76 25.38
C ASP A 259 4.92 7.94 24.24
N PRO A 260 3.75 7.31 24.49
CA PRO A 260 3.01 6.57 23.48
C PRO A 260 2.73 7.37 22.20
N LEU A 261 2.45 8.68 22.32
CA LEU A 261 2.17 9.54 21.18
C LEU A 261 3.41 9.71 20.30
N ASP A 262 4.60 9.87 20.90
CA ASP A 262 5.85 9.97 20.14
C ASP A 262 6.15 8.67 19.38
N ALA A 263 5.79 7.52 19.95
CA ALA A 263 5.94 6.24 19.28
C ALA A 263 5.02 6.10 18.05
N VAL A 264 3.74 6.44 18.20
CA VAL A 264 2.77 6.42 17.07
C VAL A 264 3.17 7.44 16.01
N MET A 265 3.59 8.64 16.40
CA MET A 265 4.10 9.67 15.49
C MET A 265 5.37 9.22 14.76
N ALA A 266 6.30 8.56 15.45
CA ALA A 266 7.50 8.00 14.82
C ALA A 266 7.14 7.01 13.71
N HIS A 267 6.24 6.07 13.97
CA HIS A 267 5.79 5.12 12.94
C HIS A 267 5.02 5.80 11.81
N ALA A 268 4.17 6.78 12.10
CA ALA A 268 3.46 7.56 11.08
C ALA A 268 4.44 8.28 10.16
N PHE A 269 5.47 8.95 10.70
CA PHE A 269 6.52 9.59 9.90
C PHE A 269 7.34 8.56 9.12
N ALA A 270 7.70 7.43 9.73
CA ALA A 270 8.50 6.38 9.11
C ALA A 270 7.90 5.86 7.80
N VAL A 271 6.58 5.63 7.79
CA VAL A 271 5.90 5.03 6.64
C VAL A 271 5.44 6.04 5.61
N THR A 272 5.34 7.32 6.00
CA THR A 272 4.77 8.39 5.17
C THR A 272 5.84 9.19 4.45
N PHE A 273 6.94 9.52 5.13
CA PHE A 273 7.93 10.46 4.61
C PHE A 273 9.23 9.78 4.22
N GLY A 274 9.97 10.42 3.31
CA GLY A 274 11.32 10.02 2.98
C GLY A 274 12.24 10.17 4.19
N LEU A 275 13.17 9.23 4.35
CA LEU A 275 14.19 9.25 5.41
C LEU A 275 15.58 9.43 4.82
N GLY A 276 16.49 10.03 5.58
CA GLY A 276 17.88 10.23 5.21
C GLY A 276 18.01 11.23 4.07
N ASP A 277 18.62 10.81 2.96
CA ASP A 277 18.84 11.66 1.78
C ASP A 277 17.54 12.11 1.06
N THR A 278 16.42 11.46 1.35
CA THR A 278 15.09 11.82 0.82
C THR A 278 14.22 12.52 1.84
N THR A 279 14.77 12.96 2.99
CA THR A 279 14.02 13.78 3.96
C THR A 279 13.45 15.01 3.27
N GLY A 280 12.20 15.36 3.60
CA GLY A 280 11.47 16.46 2.96
C GLY A 280 10.59 16.05 1.77
N SER A 281 10.40 14.75 1.53
CA SER A 281 9.43 14.23 0.56
C SER A 281 8.41 13.30 1.23
N ALA A 282 7.24 13.10 0.60
CA ALA A 282 6.31 12.04 0.96
C ALA A 282 6.52 10.79 0.07
N ARG A 283 6.11 9.62 0.58
CA ARG A 283 6.24 8.29 -0.06
C ARG A 283 4.94 7.84 -0.73
N PHE A 284 4.05 8.77 -1.03
CA PHE A 284 2.80 8.53 -1.73
C PHE A 284 2.98 8.66 -3.24
N ARG A 285 2.06 8.07 -4.00
CA ARG A 285 1.99 8.31 -5.43
C ARG A 285 1.31 9.64 -5.70
N SER A 286 1.82 10.36 -6.70
CA SER A 286 1.09 11.50 -7.24
C SER A 286 -0.22 11.00 -7.85
N GLU A 287 -1.33 11.49 -7.33
CA GLU A 287 -2.66 11.20 -7.83
C GLU A 287 -3.35 12.52 -8.20
N ARG A 288 -3.84 12.61 -9.44
CA ARG A 288 -4.56 13.80 -9.88
C ARG A 288 -5.93 13.86 -9.19
N ARG A 289 -6.13 14.95 -8.44
CA ARG A 289 -7.36 15.53 -7.90
C ARG A 289 -8.62 14.66 -8.07
N ARG A 290 -9.09 14.10 -6.96
CA ARG A 290 -10.47 13.64 -6.82
C ARG A 290 -11.29 14.77 -6.18
N LEU A 291 -12.46 15.08 -6.75
CA LEU A 291 -13.34 16.18 -6.32
C LEU A 291 -14.31 15.75 -5.21
N THR A 292 -13.91 14.86 -4.33
CA THR A 292 -14.76 14.36 -3.24
C THR A 292 -14.13 14.65 -1.89
N GLU A 293 -14.84 15.40 -1.05
CA GLU A 293 -14.48 15.57 0.35
C GLU A 293 -14.81 14.26 1.09
N GLY A 294 -13.82 13.64 1.76
CA GLY A 294 -14.05 12.44 2.57
C GLY A 294 -12.87 11.46 2.62
N GLU A 295 -13.14 10.27 3.15
CA GLU A 295 -12.20 9.14 3.15
C GLU A 295 -11.89 8.72 1.71
N PRO A 296 -10.61 8.62 1.30
CA PRO A 296 -10.25 8.16 -0.02
C PRO A 296 -10.78 6.74 -0.28
N PHE A 297 -11.53 6.55 -1.37
CA PHE A 297 -12.07 5.26 -1.81
C PHE A 297 -11.77 5.04 -3.29
N ALA A 298 -11.41 3.84 -3.73
CA ALA A 298 -11.18 3.59 -5.16
C ALA A 298 -12.48 3.69 -5.99
N PRO A 299 -12.44 4.25 -7.21
CA PRO A 299 -13.63 4.37 -8.05
C PRO A 299 -13.99 3.01 -8.68
N ASP A 300 -15.21 2.84 -9.20
CA ASP A 300 -15.67 1.54 -9.75
C ASP A 300 -14.81 1.07 -10.93
N GLU A 301 -14.18 1.97 -11.70
CA GLU A 301 -13.26 1.60 -12.78
C GLU A 301 -11.97 0.93 -12.29
N ALA A 302 -11.68 1.01 -10.99
CA ALA A 302 -10.56 0.29 -10.37
C ALA A 302 -10.96 -1.12 -9.89
N TRP A 303 -12.25 -1.45 -9.86
CA TRP A 303 -12.74 -2.69 -9.26
C TRP A 303 -12.12 -3.95 -9.90
N ASP A 304 -12.07 -4.02 -11.24
CA ASP A 304 -11.50 -5.13 -12.00
C ASP A 304 -10.02 -4.95 -12.37
N ARG A 305 -9.38 -3.86 -11.91
CA ARG A 305 -7.98 -3.57 -12.19
C ARG A 305 -7.06 -4.11 -11.11
N PRO A 306 -5.80 -4.45 -11.45
CA PRO A 306 -4.79 -4.69 -10.44
C PRO A 306 -4.65 -3.50 -9.51
N TRP A 307 -4.57 -3.76 -8.20
CA TRP A 307 -4.31 -2.77 -7.18
C TRP A 307 -3.10 -3.19 -6.37
N PHE A 308 -1.95 -2.57 -6.60
CA PHE A 308 -0.70 -2.97 -5.94
C PHE A 308 -0.49 -2.19 -4.65
N SER A 309 -0.25 -2.93 -3.57
CA SER A 309 0.06 -2.35 -2.25
C SER A 309 1.54 -1.97 -2.10
N ASN A 310 2.43 -2.63 -2.85
CA ASN A 310 3.88 -2.66 -2.65
C ASN A 310 4.27 -3.05 -1.20
N LEU A 311 3.47 -3.90 -0.56
CA LEU A 311 3.69 -4.40 0.80
C LEU A 311 4.11 -5.86 0.86
N GLY A 312 4.22 -6.54 -0.28
CA GLY A 312 4.78 -7.90 -0.35
C GLY A 312 6.11 -7.93 -1.08
N ARG A 313 6.75 -9.10 -1.12
CA ARG A 313 8.09 -9.29 -1.72
C ARG A 313 8.04 -9.73 -3.19
N GLY A 314 6.93 -10.33 -3.62
CA GLY A 314 6.78 -10.89 -4.96
C GLY A 314 6.32 -9.85 -5.99
N ARG A 315 6.53 -10.16 -7.27
CA ARG A 315 6.03 -9.39 -8.42
C ARG A 315 4.51 -9.18 -8.44
N ASP A 316 3.79 -9.90 -7.60
CA ASP A 316 2.34 -9.89 -7.53
C ASP A 316 1.80 -8.87 -6.56
N ASP A 317 2.66 -8.37 -5.65
CA ASP A 317 2.33 -7.29 -4.73
C ASP A 317 2.91 -5.95 -5.17
N ASN A 318 3.83 -5.98 -6.13
CA ASN A 318 4.64 -4.85 -6.52
C ASN A 318 4.41 -4.49 -7.99
N GLU A 319 4.31 -3.20 -8.27
CA GLU A 319 4.31 -2.74 -9.65
C GLU A 319 5.68 -2.90 -10.31
N PRO A 320 5.72 -3.06 -11.65
CA PRO A 320 6.96 -2.94 -12.40
C PRO A 320 7.66 -1.61 -12.08
N GLY A 321 8.86 -1.67 -11.51
CA GLY A 321 9.64 -0.49 -11.09
C GLY A 321 9.25 0.14 -9.75
N GLY A 322 8.21 -0.37 -9.08
CA GLY A 322 7.77 0.10 -7.76
C GLY A 322 8.29 -0.80 -6.65
N SER A 323 9.33 -0.37 -5.95
CA SER A 323 9.56 -0.87 -4.58
C SER A 323 8.70 -0.08 -3.59
N ASP A 324 8.66 -0.50 -2.32
CA ASP A 324 7.94 0.08 -1.18
C ASP A 324 8.22 1.57 -0.86
N GLY A 325 8.78 2.33 -1.81
CA GLY A 325 9.16 3.73 -1.72
C GLY A 325 10.62 3.93 -1.31
N TRP A 326 11.43 2.87 -1.25
CA TRP A 326 12.85 2.94 -0.89
C TRP A 326 13.85 2.80 -2.06
N GLY A 327 13.40 2.45 -3.26
CA GLY A 327 14.20 2.43 -4.49
C GLY A 327 13.35 2.77 -5.73
N SER A 328 13.85 3.45 -6.75
CA SER A 328 15.22 3.85 -7.07
C SER A 328 15.74 5.01 -6.20
N ASP A 329 17.04 4.99 -5.94
CA ASP A 329 17.77 6.22 -5.66
C ASP A 329 17.29 7.24 -6.67
N GLY A 330 16.74 8.37 -6.18
CA GLY A 330 16.45 9.50 -7.05
C GLY A 330 17.74 9.76 -7.80
N GLY A 331 17.74 9.37 -9.07
CA GLY A 331 18.89 9.50 -9.94
C GLY A 331 19.35 10.92 -9.79
N ASP A 332 20.67 11.06 -9.68
CA ASP A 332 21.33 12.33 -9.85
C ASP A 332 20.61 13.09 -10.95
N GLY A 333 20.01 14.23 -10.58
CA GLY A 333 19.76 15.29 -11.53
C GLY A 333 21.12 15.80 -11.95
N GLY A 334 21.82 15.00 -12.74
CA GLY A 334 23.04 15.37 -13.42
C GLY A 334 22.65 16.34 -14.51
N ASP A 335 23.21 17.55 -14.39
CA ASP A 335 23.25 18.55 -15.44
C ASP A 335 23.53 17.89 -16.79
N SER A 336 22.52 17.89 -17.68
CA SER A 336 22.78 17.90 -19.11
C SER A 336 22.43 19.30 -19.57
N GLY A 337 23.42 20.18 -19.43
CA GLY A 337 23.40 21.48 -20.07
C GLY A 337 23.15 21.30 -21.57
N GLY A 338 22.24 22.11 -22.09
CA GLY A 338 22.13 22.34 -23.51
C GLY A 338 23.44 22.90 -24.04
N GLY A 339 23.94 22.30 -25.12
CA GLY A 339 25.04 22.79 -25.92
C GLY A 339 24.71 22.50 -27.37
N ASP A 340 24.41 23.57 -28.10
CA ASP A 340 24.17 23.60 -29.53
C ASP A 340 25.44 23.25 -30.34
N GLY A 341 25.22 22.77 -31.57
CA GLY A 341 26.22 22.63 -32.65
C GLY A 341 26.31 21.20 -33.16
N GLY A 342 26.13 20.87 -34.44
CA GLY A 342 26.12 21.63 -35.68
C GLY A 342 26.82 20.78 -36.76
N GLY A 343 26.21 20.65 -37.96
CA GLY A 343 26.81 20.04 -39.17
C GLY A 343 26.84 18.50 -39.14
N GLY A 344 26.56 17.75 -40.20
CA GLY A 344 26.55 18.04 -41.63
C GLY A 344 27.13 16.80 -42.32
N ASP A 345 26.42 16.31 -43.34
CA ASP A 345 26.89 15.49 -44.49
C ASP A 345 27.38 14.05 -44.19
N GLY A 346 27.14 13.01 -45.00
CA GLY A 346 26.51 12.87 -46.31
C GLY A 346 26.78 11.45 -46.84
N GLY A 347 26.00 11.04 -47.85
CA GLY A 347 26.28 9.94 -48.81
C GLY A 347 26.18 8.51 -48.27
N GLY A 348 25.65 7.51 -48.97
CA GLY A 348 25.28 7.35 -50.37
C GLY A 348 25.48 5.88 -50.78
N GLY A 349 24.65 5.40 -51.71
CA GLY A 349 24.80 4.13 -52.45
C GLY A 349 24.31 2.89 -51.68
N GLY A 350 23.27 2.18 -52.10
CA GLY A 350 23.09 1.54 -53.41
C GLY A 350 23.86 0.20 -53.37
N GLY A 351 23.24 -0.98 -53.36
CA GLY A 351 22.26 -1.50 -54.32
C GLY A 351 22.85 -2.81 -54.85
N GLY A 352 22.04 -3.85 -55.05
CA GLY A 352 22.48 -5.10 -55.67
C GLY A 352 21.62 -6.28 -55.28
N GLY A 353 20.53 -6.48 -56.04
CA GLY A 353 19.88 -7.77 -56.17
C GLY A 353 20.50 -8.54 -57.33
N ASP A 354 20.61 -9.85 -57.16
CA ASP A 354 19.83 -10.83 -57.94
C ASP A 354 19.49 -12.02 -57.00
#